data_AF-A0A927XUL8-F1
#
_entry.id   AF-A0A927XUL8-F1
#
_cell.length_a   1.000
_cell.length_b   1.000
_cell.length_c   1.000
_cell.angle_alpha   90.00
_cell.angle_beta   90.00
_cell.angle_gamma   90.00
#
_symmetry.space_group_name_H-M   'P 1'
#
loop_
_entity.id
_entity.type
_entity.pdbx_description
1 polymer ?
#
loop_
_entity_poly.entity_id
_entity_poly.type
_entity_poly.pdbx_seq_one_letter_code
_entity_poly.pdbx_strand_id
1 'polypeptide(L)'
;MRKHTLLLLALLLCLLAAPALADAPEISFSHESGFYGFPLALTISCSDKKADIYYTTDGTVPDETSHRYGKDIYLDWSSILEEKLTRIGGTNAAGDYIPDTTFPVGHVIRAVAINRDGERSAVISGTYFINVKREELYGEIPVMCLVLDPASLFDYETGIYVLGKTFDEWAAQQTEEFKPREVTANFTQRGKAWERPVSVTYLPYDAKGFTQEMGLRIKGGVSRTAYQKSLRMVAREEYGSKNVRYELFPDNVREEDGGIVSKYKSFTLRNGGNDCDYSKMRDAYISRLATGLNFETADSHPCIAFINGEYWGLYTLTEEYTNNYFQYHYGMDDKNVIIVKCGEIEDGEDEDILLYDQLFTVICQNDMSVPKYYEQAENLLDMQSFADYCAAHLYICNGDGPFQRNNWQMWRVREPDEAYENADGKWRMILYDTDISSDLFGSDMEPEVDNITPVLNETYTGHHPARLFSSLMANETFRDMFIMACCDVRNQYFRENRVREFMTQLEPSYLK
;
A
#
# COMPACT_ATOMS: atom_id res chain seq x y z
N MET A 1 -70.40 -38.52 5.78
CA MET A 1 -70.85 -39.18 4.53
C MET A 1 -69.96 -38.75 3.38
N ARG A 2 -69.18 -39.69 2.79
CA ARG A 2 -68.73 -39.77 1.36
C ARG A 2 -67.96 -38.56 0.77
N LYS A 3 -66.83 -38.66 0.05
CA LYS A 3 -66.03 -39.68 -0.66
C LYS A 3 -64.68 -38.99 -0.99
N HIS A 4 -63.52 -39.57 -0.68
CA HIS A 4 -62.62 -40.26 -1.63
C HIS A 4 -62.32 -39.50 -2.94
N THR A 5 -61.06 -39.09 -3.14
CA THR A 5 -60.26 -39.44 -4.33
C THR A 5 -58.77 -39.51 -3.96
N LEU A 6 -58.17 -40.69 -4.15
CA LEU A 6 -56.73 -40.96 -4.16
C LEU A 6 -56.06 -40.30 -5.38
N LEU A 7 -54.80 -39.91 -5.26
CA LEU A 7 -53.82 -40.19 -6.32
C LEU A 7 -52.46 -40.50 -5.68
N LEU A 8 -52.08 -41.78 -5.70
CA LEU A 8 -50.69 -42.21 -5.58
C LEU A 8 -50.00 -41.91 -6.91
N LEU A 9 -48.83 -41.26 -6.87
CA LEU A 9 -47.81 -41.44 -7.90
C LEU A 9 -46.48 -41.74 -7.20
N ALA A 10 -45.96 -42.94 -7.45
CA ALA A 10 -44.66 -43.38 -7.04
C ALA A 10 -43.59 -42.58 -7.80
N LEU A 11 -42.68 -41.92 -7.08
CA LEU A 11 -41.36 -41.56 -7.61
C LEU A 11 -40.33 -42.42 -6.90
N LEU A 12 -39.91 -43.47 -7.59
CA LEU A 12 -38.72 -44.24 -7.26
C LEU A 12 -37.51 -43.34 -7.58
N LEU A 13 -36.99 -42.62 -6.58
CA LEU A 13 -35.71 -41.93 -6.74
C LEU A 13 -34.60 -42.97 -6.61
N CYS A 14 -34.01 -43.34 -7.75
CA CYS A 14 -32.68 -43.93 -7.80
C CYS A 14 -31.70 -42.95 -7.13
N LEU A 15 -31.32 -43.24 -5.89
CA LEU A 15 -30.11 -42.70 -5.26
C LEU A 15 -28.91 -43.28 -6.02
N LEU A 16 -28.53 -42.63 -7.12
CA LEU A 16 -27.15 -42.65 -7.56
C LEU A 16 -26.38 -41.87 -6.50
N ALA A 17 -25.68 -42.58 -5.62
CA ALA A 17 -24.64 -41.97 -4.80
C ALA A 17 -23.64 -41.34 -5.77
N ALA A 18 -23.69 -40.01 -5.91
CA ALA A 18 -22.55 -39.28 -6.42
C ALA A 18 -21.35 -39.69 -5.53
N PRO A 19 -20.20 -40.06 -6.10
CA PRO A 19 -19.01 -40.20 -5.29
C PRO A 19 -18.83 -38.88 -4.55
N ALA A 20 -18.74 -38.94 -3.22
CA ALA A 20 -18.26 -37.79 -2.46
C ALA A 20 -16.93 -37.40 -3.11
N LEU A 21 -16.85 -36.19 -3.67
CA LEU A 21 -15.54 -35.60 -3.98
C LEU A 21 -14.74 -35.74 -2.68
N ALA A 22 -13.57 -36.38 -2.74
CA ALA A 22 -12.67 -36.31 -1.63
C ALA A 22 -12.35 -34.82 -1.43
N ASP A 23 -12.56 -34.30 -0.23
CA ASP A 23 -12.10 -32.94 0.05
C ASP A 23 -10.58 -32.92 -0.16
N ALA A 24 -10.08 -31.87 -0.81
CA ALA A 24 -8.65 -31.67 -0.98
C ALA A 24 -7.96 -31.75 0.40
N PRO A 25 -6.75 -32.35 0.49
CA PRO A 25 -6.08 -32.49 1.77
C PRO A 25 -5.85 -31.11 2.40
N GLU A 26 -6.06 -31.02 3.72
CA GLU A 26 -5.76 -29.81 4.49
C GLU A 26 -4.50 -30.06 5.31
N ILE A 27 -3.55 -29.12 5.26
CA ILE A 27 -2.29 -29.20 6.01
C ILE A 27 -2.13 -28.03 6.97
N SER A 28 -1.39 -28.28 8.06
CA SER A 28 -1.02 -27.26 9.05
C SER A 28 0.35 -27.53 9.65
N PHE A 29 1.04 -26.45 10.04
CA PHE A 29 2.28 -26.51 10.82
C PHE A 29 1.99 -26.63 12.31
N SER A 30 2.84 -27.33 13.06
CA SER A 30 2.71 -27.47 14.51
C SER A 30 3.00 -26.17 15.29
N HIS A 31 3.60 -25.18 14.64
CA HIS A 31 3.96 -23.89 15.23
C HIS A 31 3.60 -22.78 14.24
N GLU A 32 3.17 -21.62 14.75
CA GLU A 32 2.91 -20.44 13.92
C GLU A 32 4.23 -19.79 13.48
N SER A 33 4.22 -18.98 12.42
CA SER A 33 5.37 -18.13 12.09
C SER A 33 5.71 -17.21 13.26
N GLY A 34 7.00 -16.96 13.51
CA GLY A 34 7.38 -16.10 14.62
C GLY A 34 8.83 -16.23 15.08
N PHE A 35 9.09 -15.65 16.25
CA PHE A 35 10.40 -15.62 16.91
C PHE A 35 10.43 -16.64 18.04
N TYR A 36 11.48 -17.47 18.06
CA TYR A 36 11.64 -18.57 19.00
C TYR A 36 13.02 -18.51 19.67
N GLY A 37 13.05 -18.55 21.00
CA GLY A 37 14.29 -18.52 21.78
C GLY A 37 15.08 -19.83 21.80
N PHE A 38 14.56 -20.88 21.18
CA PHE A 38 15.14 -22.23 21.19
C PHE A 38 14.91 -22.94 19.85
N PRO A 39 15.73 -23.94 19.49
CA PRO A 39 15.51 -24.78 18.32
C PRO A 39 14.14 -25.45 18.32
N LEU A 40 13.57 -25.62 17.12
CA LEU A 40 12.19 -26.06 16.94
C LEU A 40 12.13 -27.33 16.08
N ALA A 41 11.31 -28.30 16.49
CA ALA A 41 10.94 -29.44 15.65
C ALA A 41 9.58 -29.16 15.02
N LEU A 42 9.59 -28.81 13.73
CA LEU A 42 8.39 -28.45 12.98
C LEU A 42 7.75 -29.69 12.39
N THR A 43 6.51 -29.96 12.79
CA THR A 43 5.70 -31.07 12.29
C THR A 43 4.67 -30.51 11.32
N ILE A 44 4.45 -31.22 10.20
CA ILE A 44 3.37 -30.94 9.25
C ILE A 44 2.29 -32.01 9.42
N SER A 45 1.07 -31.59 9.75
CA SER A 45 -0.10 -32.47 9.85
C SER A 45 -0.94 -32.38 8.59
N CYS A 46 -1.59 -33.49 8.20
CA CYS A 46 -2.50 -33.55 7.05
C CYS A 46 -3.81 -34.25 7.44
N SER A 47 -4.95 -33.73 6.97
CA SER A 47 -6.27 -34.35 7.16
C SER A 47 -6.39 -35.71 6.46
N ASP A 48 -5.77 -35.86 5.28
CA ASP A 48 -5.64 -37.13 4.58
C ASP A 48 -4.32 -37.85 4.97
N LYS A 49 -4.45 -38.91 5.78
CA LYS A 49 -3.33 -39.75 6.22
C LYS A 49 -2.64 -40.54 5.10
N LYS A 50 -3.22 -40.57 3.89
CA LYS A 50 -2.65 -41.24 2.72
C LYS A 50 -2.01 -40.27 1.73
N ALA A 51 -2.17 -38.96 1.93
CA ALA A 51 -1.54 -37.96 1.09
C ALA A 51 -0.04 -37.87 1.38
N ASP A 52 0.73 -37.58 0.33
CA ASP A 52 2.14 -37.26 0.43
C ASP A 52 2.31 -35.75 0.59
N ILE A 53 3.14 -35.35 1.55
CA ILE A 53 3.45 -33.94 1.81
C ILE A 53 4.82 -33.64 1.22
N TYR A 54 4.94 -32.52 0.51
CA TYR A 54 6.17 -32.02 -0.08
C TYR A 54 6.44 -30.60 0.41
N TYR A 55 7.72 -30.25 0.61
CA TYR A 55 8.10 -28.94 1.10
C TYR A 55 9.39 -28.39 0.48
N THR A 56 9.52 -27.07 0.53
CA THR A 56 10.70 -26.30 0.10
C THR A 56 11.15 -25.38 1.23
N THR A 57 12.41 -24.95 1.18
CA THR A 57 13.02 -24.10 2.21
C THR A 57 13.58 -22.78 1.68
N ASP A 58 13.36 -22.50 0.39
CA ASP A 58 13.95 -21.39 -0.36
C ASP A 58 12.90 -20.44 -0.96
N GLY A 59 11.63 -20.65 -0.61
CA GLY A 59 10.49 -19.87 -1.11
C GLY A 59 9.89 -20.41 -2.41
N THR A 60 10.50 -21.37 -3.11
CA THR A 60 9.92 -21.96 -4.33
C THR A 60 8.58 -22.67 -4.03
N VAL A 61 7.67 -22.71 -5.00
CA VAL A 61 6.38 -23.42 -4.84
C VAL A 61 6.65 -24.93 -4.76
N PRO A 62 6.25 -25.63 -3.67
CA PRO A 62 6.52 -27.06 -3.54
C PRO A 62 5.69 -27.90 -4.50
N ASP A 63 6.28 -28.99 -4.97
CA ASP A 63 5.67 -30.00 -5.82
C ASP A 63 6.24 -31.41 -5.55
N GLU A 64 5.85 -32.39 -6.36
CA GLU A 64 6.28 -33.79 -6.21
C GLU A 64 7.80 -34.02 -6.36
N THR A 65 8.53 -33.04 -6.91
CA THR A 65 10.00 -33.08 -7.05
C THR A 65 10.72 -32.46 -5.85
N SER A 66 9.98 -31.78 -4.97
CA SER A 66 10.49 -31.14 -3.76
C SER A 66 10.77 -32.16 -2.64
N HIS A 67 11.21 -31.70 -1.48
CA HIS A 67 11.51 -32.59 -0.36
C HIS A 67 10.23 -33.26 0.14
N ARG A 68 10.16 -34.59 0.04
CA ARG A 68 9.06 -35.35 0.63
C ARG A 68 9.20 -35.33 2.16
N TYR A 69 8.16 -34.87 2.83
CA TYR A 69 8.07 -34.84 4.28
C TYR A 69 7.84 -36.25 4.84
N GLY A 70 8.66 -36.64 5.81
CA GLY A 70 8.53 -37.95 6.47
C GLY A 70 8.97 -37.96 7.94
N LYS A 71 9.51 -36.83 8.44
CA LYS A 71 9.92 -36.61 9.82
C LYS A 71 9.90 -35.11 10.12
N ASP A 72 9.89 -34.75 11.39
CA ASP A 72 9.95 -33.35 11.82
C ASP A 72 11.15 -32.62 11.19
N ILE A 73 10.90 -31.38 10.77
CA ILE A 73 11.92 -30.47 10.23
C ILE A 73 12.54 -29.75 11.41
N TYR A 74 13.81 -30.03 11.69
CA TYR A 74 14.52 -29.39 12.80
C TYR A 74 15.11 -28.05 12.37
N LEU A 75 14.69 -26.98 13.03
CA LEU A 75 15.10 -25.60 12.78
C LEU A 75 16.00 -25.12 13.92
N ASP A 76 17.25 -24.78 13.62
CA ASP A 76 18.20 -24.26 14.58
C ASP A 76 19.03 -23.08 14.05
N TRP A 77 19.91 -22.53 14.88
CA TRP A 77 20.77 -21.40 14.51
C TRP A 77 21.90 -21.79 13.55
N SER A 78 22.26 -23.06 13.43
CA SER A 78 23.32 -23.53 12.53
C SER A 78 22.82 -23.73 11.09
N SER A 79 21.51 -23.87 10.93
CA SER A 79 20.81 -23.96 9.65
C SER A 79 20.54 -22.61 8.96
N ILE A 80 21.23 -21.53 9.34
CA ILE A 80 21.07 -20.20 8.73
C ILE A 80 21.22 -20.29 7.21
N LEU A 81 20.16 -19.90 6.51
CA LEU A 81 20.15 -19.78 5.06
C LEU A 81 21.04 -18.60 4.68
N GLU A 82 21.97 -18.81 3.75
CA GLU A 82 22.78 -17.72 3.20
C GLU A 82 21.89 -16.65 2.57
N GLU A 83 22.27 -15.37 2.75
CA GLU A 83 21.69 -14.24 2.04
C GLU A 83 21.96 -14.36 0.53
N LYS A 84 21.04 -14.97 -0.21
CA LYS A 84 21.15 -15.19 -1.65
C LYS A 84 20.38 -14.14 -2.44
N LEU A 85 19.18 -13.80 -1.99
CA LEU A 85 18.27 -12.91 -2.72
C LEU A 85 18.73 -11.46 -2.67
N THR A 86 19.16 -10.98 -1.51
CA THR A 86 19.70 -9.62 -1.32
C THR A 86 20.96 -9.33 -2.16
N ARG A 87 21.63 -10.38 -2.65
CA ARG A 87 22.83 -10.30 -3.49
C ARG A 87 22.56 -10.46 -4.99
N ILE A 88 21.30 -10.63 -5.39
CA ILE A 88 20.93 -10.70 -6.81
C ILE A 88 21.05 -9.31 -7.43
N GLY A 89 21.93 -9.21 -8.44
CA GLY A 89 22.15 -7.99 -9.23
C GLY A 89 21.08 -7.77 -10.30
N GLY A 90 21.26 -6.71 -11.08
CA GLY A 90 20.35 -6.33 -12.16
C GLY A 90 19.00 -5.81 -11.65
N THR A 91 18.95 -5.26 -10.45
CA THR A 91 17.74 -4.71 -9.81
C THR A 91 17.65 -3.18 -9.86
N ASN A 92 18.72 -2.52 -10.32
CA ASN A 92 18.84 -1.06 -10.45
C ASN A 92 19.78 -0.72 -11.63
N ALA A 93 19.44 0.29 -12.42
CA ALA A 93 20.25 0.74 -13.54
C ALA A 93 21.52 1.50 -13.12
N ALA A 94 21.60 1.97 -11.87
CA ALA A 94 22.77 2.66 -11.32
C ALA A 94 23.89 1.70 -10.88
N GLY A 95 23.63 0.39 -10.86
CA GLY A 95 24.55 -0.65 -10.39
C GLY A 95 23.90 -1.57 -9.39
N ASP A 96 24.65 -2.55 -8.88
CA ASP A 96 24.15 -3.53 -7.91
C ASP A 96 24.31 -3.04 -6.47
N TYR A 97 23.36 -3.41 -5.60
CA TYR A 97 23.49 -3.24 -4.16
C TYR A 97 24.33 -4.37 -3.59
N ILE A 98 25.31 -4.03 -2.75
CA ILE A 98 26.12 -5.00 -2.01
C ILE A 98 25.91 -4.70 -0.52
N PRO A 99 25.21 -5.56 0.23
CA PRO A 99 25.10 -5.42 1.67
C PRO A 99 26.49 -5.40 2.31
N ASP A 100 26.77 -4.37 3.11
CA ASP A 100 28.02 -4.24 3.87
C ASP A 100 28.00 -5.02 5.20
N THR A 101 26.80 -5.44 5.61
CA THR A 101 26.50 -6.12 6.85
C THR A 101 25.54 -7.28 6.59
N THR A 102 25.68 -8.36 7.35
CA THR A 102 24.76 -9.51 7.32
C THR A 102 23.71 -9.39 8.41
N PHE A 103 22.47 -9.74 8.11
CA PHE A 103 21.37 -9.74 9.07
C PHE A 103 20.94 -11.17 9.44
N PRO A 104 20.29 -11.38 10.60
CA PRO A 104 19.70 -12.68 10.90
C PRO A 104 18.67 -13.09 9.85
N VAL A 105 18.76 -14.34 9.39
CA VAL A 105 17.86 -14.91 8.38
C VAL A 105 16.84 -15.84 9.05
N GLY A 106 15.59 -15.74 8.64
CA GLY A 106 14.50 -16.62 9.07
C GLY A 106 14.45 -17.91 8.26
N HIS A 107 14.04 -19.00 8.90
CA HIS A 107 13.73 -20.26 8.22
C HIS A 107 12.41 -20.13 7.49
N VAL A 108 12.42 -20.37 6.18
CA VAL A 108 11.18 -20.45 5.38
C VAL A 108 10.83 -21.89 5.15
N ILE A 109 9.57 -22.26 5.34
CA ILE A 109 9.02 -23.55 4.95
C ILE A 109 7.75 -23.31 4.15
N ARG A 110 7.69 -23.81 2.92
CA ARG A 110 6.44 -23.90 2.15
C ARG A 110 6.08 -25.37 1.96
N ALA A 111 4.81 -25.73 2.13
CA ALA A 111 4.38 -27.12 2.04
C ALA A 111 3.09 -27.29 1.23
N VAL A 112 2.95 -28.43 0.57
CA VAL A 112 1.74 -28.89 -0.13
C VAL A 112 1.52 -30.38 0.14
N ALA A 113 0.27 -30.81 0.32
CA ALA A 113 -0.11 -32.21 0.31
C ALA A 113 -0.73 -32.60 -1.03
N ILE A 114 -0.44 -33.82 -1.47
CA ILE A 114 -0.95 -34.39 -2.72
C ILE A 114 -1.56 -35.75 -2.37
N ASN A 115 -2.87 -35.89 -2.55
CA ASN A 115 -3.55 -37.15 -2.28
C ASN A 115 -3.32 -38.17 -3.40
N ARG A 116 -3.82 -39.40 -3.23
CA ARG A 116 -3.62 -40.48 -4.20
C ARG A 116 -4.30 -40.24 -5.55
N ASP A 117 -5.29 -39.36 -5.58
CA ASP A 117 -6.02 -38.97 -6.79
C ASP A 117 -5.33 -37.78 -7.51
N GLY A 118 -4.23 -37.27 -6.96
CA GLY A 118 -3.44 -36.16 -7.50
C GLY A 118 -3.95 -34.77 -7.11
N GLU A 119 -4.97 -34.69 -6.25
CA GLU A 119 -5.49 -33.41 -5.76
C GLU A 119 -4.52 -32.79 -4.76
N ARG A 120 -4.34 -31.48 -4.88
CA ARG A 120 -3.38 -30.70 -4.09
C ARG A 120 -4.08 -29.90 -3.00
N SER A 121 -3.47 -29.83 -1.82
CA SER A 121 -3.84 -28.83 -0.82
C SER A 121 -3.53 -27.42 -1.32
N ALA A 122 -4.05 -26.41 -0.62
CA ALA A 122 -3.44 -25.09 -0.67
C ALA A 122 -1.97 -25.18 -0.21
N VAL A 123 -1.11 -24.34 -0.78
CA VAL A 123 0.26 -24.18 -0.28
C VAL A 123 0.20 -23.35 0.99
N ILE A 124 0.78 -23.86 2.08
CA ILE A 124 0.96 -23.08 3.32
C ILE A 124 2.42 -22.67 3.45
N SER A 125 2.66 -21.48 4.03
CA SER A 125 4.01 -20.94 4.22
C SER A 125 4.22 -20.53 5.68
N GLY A 126 5.43 -20.74 6.19
CA GLY A 126 5.83 -20.34 7.53
C GLY A 126 7.22 -19.70 7.54
N THR A 127 7.43 -18.72 8.42
CA THR A 127 8.72 -18.07 8.65
C THR A 127 9.08 -18.14 10.14
N TYR A 128 10.22 -18.74 10.46
CA TYR A 128 10.63 -19.03 11.83
C TYR A 128 12.01 -18.44 12.12
N PHE A 129 12.08 -17.49 13.04
CA PHE A 129 13.33 -16.89 13.49
C PHE A 129 13.81 -17.59 14.76
N ILE A 130 14.92 -18.31 14.67
CA ILE A 130 15.46 -19.07 15.80
C ILE A 130 16.61 -18.30 16.44
N ASN A 131 16.48 -18.03 17.74
CA ASN A 131 17.48 -17.32 18.55
C ASN A 131 17.82 -15.91 18.02
N VAL A 132 16.85 -15.26 17.34
CA VAL A 132 16.96 -13.86 16.90
C VAL A 132 16.43 -12.96 18.00
N LYS A 133 17.25 -12.02 18.46
CA LYS A 133 16.89 -11.07 19.51
C LYS A 133 16.05 -9.92 18.96
N ARG A 134 14.76 -10.17 18.79
CA ARG A 134 13.79 -9.23 18.21
C ARG A 134 13.82 -7.87 18.91
N GLU A 135 13.79 -7.82 20.24
CA GLU A 135 13.71 -6.55 20.99
C GLU A 135 14.95 -5.68 20.76
N GLU A 136 16.12 -6.30 20.67
CA GLU A 136 17.40 -5.60 20.49
C GLU A 136 17.46 -4.99 19.07
N LEU A 137 17.07 -5.77 18.07
CA LEU A 137 17.16 -5.41 16.64
C LEU A 137 16.01 -4.52 16.17
N TYR A 138 14.76 -4.84 16.52
CA TYR A 138 13.56 -4.24 15.93
C TYR A 138 12.67 -3.54 16.96
N GLY A 139 12.93 -3.71 18.26
CA GLY A 139 12.07 -3.16 19.32
C GLY A 139 10.60 -3.58 19.14
N GLU A 140 9.71 -2.60 19.22
CA GLU A 140 8.26 -2.78 19.08
C GLU A 140 7.78 -2.72 17.60
N ILE A 141 8.69 -2.53 16.65
CA ILE A 141 8.34 -2.43 15.23
C ILE A 141 7.74 -3.78 14.77
N PRO A 142 6.57 -3.78 14.12
CA PRO A 142 6.01 -4.99 13.55
C PRO A 142 6.89 -5.53 12.43
N VAL A 143 6.85 -6.84 12.24
CA VAL A 143 7.62 -7.55 11.21
C VAL A 143 6.65 -8.14 10.19
N MET A 144 6.89 -7.89 8.92
CA MET A 144 6.14 -8.49 7.81
C MET A 144 7.03 -9.46 7.04
N CYS A 145 6.67 -10.74 7.05
CA CYS A 145 7.35 -11.77 6.28
C CYS A 145 6.57 -12.05 5.00
N LEU A 146 7.26 -11.93 3.87
CA LEU A 146 6.75 -12.18 2.53
C LEU A 146 7.41 -13.46 2.01
N VAL A 147 6.61 -14.50 1.77
CA VAL A 147 7.10 -15.76 1.20
C VAL A 147 6.51 -15.95 -0.19
N LEU A 148 7.38 -16.07 -1.19
CA LEU A 148 7.00 -16.19 -2.59
C LEU A 148 8.09 -16.89 -3.39
N ASP A 149 7.73 -17.37 -4.58
CA ASP A 149 8.71 -17.96 -5.49
C ASP A 149 9.79 -16.91 -5.85
N PRO A 150 11.10 -17.18 -5.65
CA PRO A 150 12.17 -16.26 -6.05
C PRO A 150 12.07 -15.80 -7.51
N ALA A 151 11.59 -16.66 -8.43
CA ALA A 151 11.38 -16.28 -9.83
C ALA A 151 10.34 -15.15 -9.97
N SER A 152 9.37 -15.06 -9.07
CA SER A 152 8.40 -13.95 -9.06
C SER A 152 9.06 -12.58 -8.91
N LEU A 153 10.22 -12.51 -8.25
CA LEU A 153 10.98 -11.29 -8.07
C LEU A 153 12.09 -11.13 -9.13
N PHE A 154 12.78 -12.23 -9.46
CA PHE A 154 14.06 -12.17 -10.16
C PHE A 154 14.12 -12.89 -11.51
N ASP A 155 13.02 -13.47 -11.99
CA ASP A 155 12.97 -14.02 -13.35
C ASP A 155 13.22 -12.92 -14.39
N TYR A 156 13.92 -13.26 -15.47
CA TYR A 156 14.29 -12.31 -16.51
C TYR A 156 13.06 -11.72 -17.22
N GLU A 157 12.06 -12.54 -17.53
CA GLU A 157 10.89 -12.10 -18.30
C GLU A 157 9.80 -11.50 -17.41
N THR A 158 9.62 -12.07 -16.22
CA THR A 158 8.44 -11.82 -15.37
C THR A 158 8.79 -11.42 -13.94
N GLY A 159 10.06 -11.43 -13.54
CA GLY A 159 10.50 -11.00 -12.22
C GLY A 159 10.21 -9.52 -12.02
N ILE A 160 9.45 -9.17 -10.98
CA ILE A 160 8.96 -7.80 -10.78
C ILE A 160 10.02 -6.87 -10.17
N TYR A 161 11.17 -7.37 -9.75
CA TYR A 161 12.18 -6.61 -9.00
C TYR A 161 13.42 -6.25 -9.84
N VAL A 162 13.54 -6.82 -11.04
CA VAL A 162 14.73 -6.71 -11.91
C VAL A 162 14.55 -5.71 -13.04
N LEU A 163 15.66 -5.33 -13.68
CA LEU A 163 15.68 -4.66 -14.97
C LEU A 163 14.97 -5.51 -16.02
N GLY A 164 15.46 -6.75 -16.18
CA GLY A 164 14.82 -7.82 -16.96
C GLY A 164 14.64 -7.51 -18.44
N LYS A 165 13.86 -8.36 -19.11
CA LYS A 165 13.57 -8.30 -20.54
C LYS A 165 13.04 -6.94 -20.99
N THR A 166 12.15 -6.33 -20.20
CA THR A 166 11.59 -5.01 -20.55
C THR A 166 12.68 -3.94 -20.62
N PHE A 167 13.70 -4.00 -19.76
CA PHE A 167 14.82 -3.07 -19.85
C PHE A 167 15.67 -3.32 -21.08
N ASP A 168 16.05 -4.56 -21.38
CA ASP A 168 16.87 -4.85 -22.55
C ASP A 168 16.19 -4.44 -23.85
N GLU A 169 14.88 -4.70 -23.98
CA GLU A 169 14.07 -4.30 -25.14
C GLU A 169 13.96 -2.77 -25.27
N TRP A 170 13.82 -2.06 -24.15
CA TRP A 170 13.77 -0.60 -24.13
C TRP A 170 15.14 0.04 -24.40
N ALA A 171 16.21 -0.49 -23.78
CA ALA A 171 17.58 -0.01 -23.91
C ALA A 171 18.09 -0.15 -25.34
N ALA A 172 17.71 -1.25 -26.03
CA ALA A 172 18.04 -1.47 -27.43
C ALA A 172 17.44 -0.42 -28.38
N GLN A 173 16.42 0.33 -27.94
CA GLN A 173 15.78 1.41 -28.70
C GLN A 173 16.37 2.80 -28.41
N GLN A 174 17.26 2.92 -27.43
CA GLN A 174 17.83 4.21 -27.04
C GLN A 174 18.99 4.59 -27.97
N THR A 175 18.94 5.81 -28.51
CA THR A 175 20.02 6.39 -29.32
C THR A 175 20.87 7.41 -28.53
N GLU A 176 20.40 7.79 -27.35
CA GLU A 176 21.03 8.76 -26.46
C GLU A 176 21.31 8.14 -25.09
N GLU A 177 22.20 8.77 -24.32
CA GLU A 177 22.47 8.36 -22.94
C GLU A 177 21.23 8.64 -22.07
N PHE A 178 20.87 7.67 -21.23
CA PHE A 178 19.73 7.77 -20.33
C PHE A 178 20.18 7.80 -18.87
N LYS A 179 19.42 8.49 -18.03
CA LYS A 179 19.67 8.49 -16.59
C LYS A 179 19.12 7.21 -15.96
N PRO A 180 19.80 6.62 -14.95
CA PRO A 180 19.31 5.42 -14.26
C PRO A 180 17.90 5.53 -13.66
N ARG A 181 17.47 6.74 -13.29
CA ARG A 181 16.14 7.02 -12.73
C ARG A 181 15.02 7.15 -13.78
N GLU A 182 15.38 7.20 -15.05
CA GLU A 182 14.47 7.47 -16.19
C GLU A 182 14.33 6.23 -17.10
N VAL A 183 14.63 5.03 -16.58
CA VAL A 183 14.58 3.78 -17.35
C VAL A 183 13.20 3.12 -17.35
N THR A 184 12.91 2.36 -18.41
CA THR A 184 11.81 1.39 -18.44
C THR A 184 12.36 -0.02 -18.20
N ALA A 185 11.73 -0.79 -17.34
CA ALA A 185 12.19 -2.10 -16.86
C ALA A 185 11.03 -2.96 -16.35
N ASN A 186 11.26 -4.23 -16.00
CA ASN A 186 10.21 -5.10 -15.42
C ASN A 186 9.60 -4.45 -14.15
N PHE A 187 10.43 -3.88 -13.27
CA PHE A 187 9.93 -3.16 -12.08
C PHE A 187 9.11 -1.90 -12.40
N THR A 188 9.10 -1.41 -13.64
CA THR A 188 8.28 -0.25 -14.07
C THR A 188 6.91 -0.64 -14.63
N GLN A 189 6.64 -1.93 -14.71
CA GLN A 189 5.38 -2.43 -15.23
C GLN A 189 4.27 -2.33 -14.17
N ARG A 190 3.01 -2.41 -14.62
CA ARG A 190 1.82 -2.08 -13.79
C ARG A 190 0.67 -3.05 -14.05
N GLY A 191 -0.37 -2.92 -13.23
CA GLY A 191 -1.62 -3.65 -13.42
C GLY A 191 -1.57 -5.07 -12.87
N LYS A 192 -2.67 -5.82 -13.09
CA LYS A 192 -2.85 -7.17 -12.57
C LYS A 192 -1.89 -8.19 -13.17
N ALA A 193 -1.45 -7.99 -14.42
CA ALA A 193 -0.49 -8.87 -15.10
C ALA A 193 0.91 -8.90 -14.44
N TRP A 194 1.24 -7.84 -13.68
CA TRP A 194 2.51 -7.70 -12.96
C TRP A 194 2.35 -7.93 -11.45
N GLU A 195 1.25 -8.57 -11.05
CA GLU A 195 1.00 -9.04 -9.70
C GLU A 195 1.51 -10.49 -9.54
N ARG A 196 2.14 -10.82 -8.41
CA ARG A 196 2.71 -12.14 -8.12
C ARG A 196 2.11 -12.70 -6.83
N PRO A 197 1.79 -14.01 -6.76
CA PRO A 197 1.31 -14.62 -5.52
C PRO A 197 2.35 -14.49 -4.41
N VAL A 198 1.91 -14.11 -3.21
CA VAL A 198 2.73 -14.01 -2.00
C VAL A 198 1.96 -14.47 -0.78
N SER A 199 2.63 -15.18 0.11
CA SER A 199 2.15 -15.43 1.47
C SER A 199 2.63 -14.30 2.38
N VAL A 200 1.71 -13.55 2.95
CA VAL A 200 2.01 -12.42 3.84
C VAL A 200 1.76 -12.85 5.28
N THR A 201 2.79 -12.85 6.11
CA THR A 201 2.66 -12.98 7.57
C THR A 201 2.98 -11.64 8.22
N TYR A 202 2.03 -11.08 8.97
CA TYR A 202 2.25 -9.90 9.80
C TYR A 202 2.43 -10.32 11.26
N LEU A 203 3.54 -9.89 11.87
CA LEU A 203 3.97 -10.22 13.23
C LEU A 203 4.08 -8.92 14.05
N PRO A 204 2.98 -8.45 14.68
CA PRO A 204 3.04 -7.35 15.63
C PRO A 204 3.91 -7.73 16.85
N TYR A 205 4.25 -6.75 17.69
CA TYR A 205 5.11 -6.98 18.84
C TYR A 205 4.42 -7.75 19.98
N ASP A 206 3.21 -7.31 20.34
CA ASP A 206 2.49 -7.73 21.55
C ASP A 206 1.07 -8.26 21.27
N ALA A 207 0.73 -8.47 19.99
CA ALA A 207 -0.56 -8.97 19.55
C ALA A 207 -0.44 -10.27 18.73
N LYS A 208 -1.57 -10.95 18.50
CA LYS A 208 -1.60 -12.06 17.55
C LYS A 208 -1.60 -11.50 16.13
N GLY A 209 -0.66 -11.96 15.31
CA GLY A 209 -0.57 -11.61 13.90
C GLY A 209 -1.57 -12.33 12.99
N PHE A 210 -1.36 -12.22 11.67
CA PHE A 210 -2.10 -12.98 10.67
C PHE A 210 -1.18 -13.51 9.58
N THR A 211 -1.62 -14.57 8.90
CA THR A 211 -1.03 -15.06 7.65
C THR A 211 -2.12 -15.12 6.58
N GLN A 212 -1.85 -14.59 5.39
CA GLN A 212 -2.79 -14.63 4.27
C GLN A 212 -2.05 -14.63 2.92
N GLU A 213 -2.57 -15.41 1.98
CA GLU A 213 -2.17 -15.34 0.57
C GLU A 213 -2.76 -14.08 -0.11
N MET A 214 -1.91 -13.37 -0.84
CA MET A 214 -2.21 -12.08 -1.49
C MET A 214 -1.48 -11.96 -2.82
N GLY A 215 -1.81 -10.92 -3.59
CA GLY A 215 -1.01 -10.48 -4.72
C GLY A 215 -0.01 -9.40 -4.32
N LEU A 216 1.21 -9.47 -4.85
CA LEU A 216 2.31 -8.53 -4.65
C LEU A 216 2.67 -7.84 -5.97
N ARG A 217 2.88 -6.53 -5.96
CA ARG A 217 3.48 -5.80 -7.09
C ARG A 217 4.27 -4.58 -6.63
N ILE A 218 5.19 -4.12 -7.48
CA ILE A 218 5.94 -2.88 -7.23
C ILE A 218 5.02 -1.67 -7.35
N LYS A 219 5.11 -0.74 -6.38
CA LYS A 219 4.40 0.55 -6.38
C LYS A 219 5.37 1.71 -6.57
N GLY A 220 4.89 2.78 -7.21
CA GLY A 220 5.60 4.06 -7.34
C GLY A 220 5.64 4.57 -8.78
N GLY A 221 6.33 5.70 -8.95
CA GLY A 221 6.73 6.27 -10.24
C GLY A 221 8.22 6.05 -10.46
N VAL A 222 9.00 7.10 -10.26
CA VAL A 222 10.48 7.07 -10.30
C VAL A 222 11.07 6.20 -9.19
N SER A 223 10.47 6.19 -7.99
CA SER A 223 10.96 5.41 -6.82
C SER A 223 11.09 3.90 -7.06
N ARG A 224 10.52 3.37 -8.15
CA ARG A 224 10.69 1.97 -8.57
C ARG A 224 12.12 1.64 -9.01
N THR A 225 12.91 2.65 -9.36
CA THR A 225 14.34 2.48 -9.69
C THR A 225 15.22 2.38 -8.44
N ALA A 226 14.70 2.62 -7.24
CA ALA A 226 15.48 2.48 -6.00
C ALA A 226 15.88 1.01 -5.75
N TYR A 227 16.95 0.81 -4.98
CA TYR A 227 17.41 -0.52 -4.56
C TYR A 227 16.34 -1.24 -3.73
N GLN A 228 15.86 -0.59 -2.68
CA GLN A 228 14.69 -1.01 -1.94
C GLN A 228 13.44 -0.42 -2.60
N LYS A 229 12.56 -1.26 -3.15
CA LYS A 229 11.35 -0.85 -3.89
C LYS A 229 10.13 -0.93 -2.97
N SER A 230 9.17 -0.03 -3.19
CA SER A 230 7.88 -0.10 -2.49
C SER A 230 7.06 -1.31 -2.97
N LEU A 231 6.46 -2.02 -2.03
CA LEU A 231 5.73 -3.27 -2.25
C LEU A 231 4.25 -3.07 -1.91
N ARG A 232 3.36 -3.22 -2.89
CA ARG A 232 1.90 -3.16 -2.69
C ARG A 232 1.33 -4.56 -2.61
N MET A 233 0.62 -4.83 -1.52
CA MET A 233 -0.10 -6.08 -1.27
C MET A 233 -1.58 -5.88 -1.59
N VAL A 234 -2.19 -6.82 -2.30
CA VAL A 234 -3.59 -6.76 -2.73
C VAL A 234 -4.32 -8.05 -2.36
N ALA A 235 -5.40 -7.95 -1.59
CA ALA A 235 -6.25 -9.07 -1.22
C ALA A 235 -7.21 -9.40 -2.37
N ARG A 236 -7.22 -10.65 -2.84
CA ARG A 236 -8.12 -11.12 -3.90
C ARG A 236 -8.55 -12.55 -3.64
N GLU A 237 -9.77 -12.86 -4.05
CA GLU A 237 -10.34 -14.20 -3.92
C GLU A 237 -9.54 -15.25 -4.71
N GLU A 238 -8.90 -14.86 -5.81
CA GLU A 238 -8.05 -15.75 -6.60
C GLU A 238 -6.76 -16.20 -5.89
N TYR A 239 -6.32 -15.46 -4.85
CA TYR A 239 -5.19 -15.85 -4.00
C TYR A 239 -5.65 -16.47 -2.68
N GLY A 240 -6.81 -16.07 -2.19
CA GLY A 240 -7.35 -16.53 -0.91
C GLY A 240 -8.53 -15.65 -0.47
N SER A 241 -8.31 -14.79 0.52
CA SER A 241 -9.36 -13.87 0.98
C SER A 241 -9.42 -12.60 0.13
N LYS A 242 -10.65 -12.14 -0.17
CA LYS A 242 -10.88 -10.89 -0.90
C LYS A 242 -10.51 -9.62 -0.13
N ASN A 243 -10.29 -9.72 1.19
CA ASN A 243 -9.88 -8.62 2.07
C ASN A 243 -8.99 -9.17 3.19
N VAL A 244 -8.08 -8.34 3.69
CA VAL A 244 -7.46 -8.54 5.01
C VAL A 244 -8.44 -8.08 6.08
N ARG A 245 -8.57 -8.86 7.15
CA ARG A 245 -9.40 -8.53 8.32
C ARG A 245 -8.50 -8.46 9.56
N TYR A 246 -7.94 -7.30 9.79
CA TYR A 246 -6.96 -7.04 10.84
C TYR A 246 -6.87 -5.52 11.07
N GLU A 247 -6.64 -5.09 12.31
CA GLU A 247 -6.38 -3.68 12.67
C GLU A 247 -4.92 -3.34 12.32
N LEU A 248 -4.63 -3.12 11.04
CA LEU A 248 -3.27 -2.83 10.56
C LEU A 248 -2.75 -1.50 11.11
N PHE A 249 -3.64 -0.55 11.35
CA PHE A 249 -3.34 0.78 11.85
C PHE A 249 -4.19 1.01 13.11
N PRO A 250 -3.64 0.79 14.32
CA PRO A 250 -4.41 0.79 15.56
C PRO A 250 -5.10 2.10 15.92
N ASP A 251 -4.60 3.23 15.39
CA ASP A 251 -5.14 4.57 15.62
C ASP A 251 -6.07 5.04 14.49
N ASN A 252 -6.36 4.18 13.51
CA ASN A 252 -7.15 4.52 12.33
C ASN A 252 -8.65 4.36 12.61
N VAL A 253 -9.30 5.48 12.93
CA VAL A 253 -10.69 5.53 13.41
C VAL A 253 -11.65 5.78 12.25
N ARG A 254 -12.73 4.99 12.19
CA ARG A 254 -13.85 5.21 11.28
C ARG A 254 -14.69 6.42 11.71
N GLU A 255 -15.07 7.22 10.73
CA GLU A 255 -15.94 8.38 10.92
C GLU A 255 -17.41 7.97 11.16
N GLU A 256 -17.85 6.83 10.61
CA GLU A 256 -19.24 6.36 10.75
C GLU A 256 -19.62 6.06 12.21
N ASP A 257 -18.75 5.35 12.95
CA ASP A 257 -19.08 4.78 14.26
C ASP A 257 -17.98 4.93 15.33
N GLY A 258 -16.85 5.55 15.00
CA GLY A 258 -15.71 5.72 15.90
C GLY A 258 -14.92 4.43 16.19
N GLY A 259 -15.18 3.32 15.48
CA GLY A 259 -14.43 2.08 15.64
C GLY A 259 -13.15 2.03 14.77
N ILE A 260 -12.22 1.13 15.09
CA ILE A 260 -10.96 1.02 14.34
C ILE A 260 -11.15 0.34 12.98
N VAL A 261 -10.62 0.92 11.91
CA VAL A 261 -10.60 0.31 10.58
C VAL A 261 -9.86 -1.04 10.67
N SER A 262 -10.57 -2.12 10.35
CA SER A 262 -10.06 -3.48 10.51
C SER A 262 -10.22 -4.33 9.24
N LYS A 263 -10.45 -3.67 8.11
CA LYS A 263 -10.71 -4.31 6.81
C LYS A 263 -9.94 -3.56 5.75
N TYR A 264 -9.15 -4.27 4.95
CA TYR A 264 -8.31 -3.66 3.92
C TYR A 264 -8.35 -4.46 2.63
N LYS A 265 -8.45 -3.76 1.49
CA LYS A 265 -8.33 -4.35 0.15
C LYS A 265 -6.87 -4.43 -0.30
N SER A 266 -6.09 -3.40 0.03
CA SER A 266 -4.66 -3.32 -0.21
C SER A 266 -3.99 -2.43 0.82
N PHE A 267 -2.68 -2.61 0.99
CA PHE A 267 -1.77 -1.75 1.75
C PHE A 267 -0.38 -1.81 1.11
N THR A 268 0.49 -0.88 1.46
CA THR A 268 1.85 -0.80 0.89
C THR A 268 2.91 -0.80 1.99
N LEU A 269 4.00 -1.52 1.76
CA LEU A 269 5.27 -1.24 2.41
C LEU A 269 6.02 -0.23 1.55
N ARG A 270 6.01 1.05 1.96
CA ARG A 270 6.62 2.18 1.24
C ARG A 270 8.08 2.33 1.66
N ASN A 271 8.97 2.48 0.67
CA ASN A 271 10.43 2.54 0.87
C ASN A 271 10.96 3.91 1.36
N GLY A 272 10.09 4.92 1.45
CA GLY A 272 10.43 6.31 1.74
C GLY A 272 10.46 7.25 0.53
N GLY A 273 10.17 6.77 -0.69
CA GLY A 273 10.15 7.65 -1.87
C GLY A 273 11.52 8.24 -2.19
N ASN A 274 11.61 9.56 -2.34
CA ASN A 274 12.87 10.29 -2.49
C ASN A 274 13.62 10.47 -1.16
N ASP A 275 12.93 10.36 -0.03
CA ASP A 275 13.52 10.34 1.32
C ASP A 275 14.08 8.94 1.68
N CYS A 276 14.11 8.00 0.73
CA CYS A 276 14.48 6.59 0.97
C CYS A 276 15.95 6.37 1.40
N ASP A 277 16.85 7.27 1.03
CA ASP A 277 18.27 7.24 1.41
C ASP A 277 18.59 8.15 2.61
N TYR A 278 17.56 8.74 3.22
CA TYR A 278 17.66 9.69 4.34
C TYR A 278 16.86 9.18 5.54
N SER A 279 15.73 9.81 5.86
CA SER A 279 14.99 9.51 7.09
C SER A 279 13.92 8.43 6.91
N LYS A 280 13.43 8.21 5.68
CA LYS A 280 12.25 7.38 5.32
C LYS A 280 10.92 7.76 6.01
N MET A 281 10.93 8.68 6.96
CA MET A 281 9.79 9.01 7.81
C MET A 281 9.00 10.22 7.34
N ARG A 282 9.53 11.02 6.39
CA ARG A 282 8.97 12.35 6.08
C ARG A 282 7.49 12.32 5.73
N ASP A 283 7.08 11.42 4.85
CA ASP A 283 5.66 11.25 4.47
C ASP A 283 4.77 10.91 5.67
N ALA A 284 5.16 9.87 6.43
CA ALA A 284 4.39 9.41 7.59
C ALA A 284 4.27 10.51 8.64
N TYR A 285 5.36 11.23 8.86
CA TYR A 285 5.45 12.31 9.82
C TYR A 285 4.58 13.51 9.44
N ILE A 286 4.63 13.95 8.18
CA ILE A 286 3.82 15.06 7.68
C ILE A 286 2.34 14.66 7.64
N SER A 287 2.01 13.44 7.20
CA SER A 287 0.63 12.91 7.22
C SER A 287 0.03 12.98 8.62
N ARG A 288 0.77 12.50 9.64
CA ARG A 288 0.33 12.52 11.05
C ARG A 288 0.20 13.93 11.63
N LEU A 289 1.05 14.88 11.25
CA LEU A 289 0.93 16.27 11.67
C LEU A 289 -0.30 16.93 11.05
N ALA A 290 -0.61 16.60 9.80
CA ALA A 290 -1.73 17.13 9.06
C ALA A 290 -3.08 16.52 9.46
N THR A 291 -3.12 15.36 10.14
CA THR A 291 -4.35 14.75 10.64
C THR A 291 -5.19 15.75 11.44
N GLY A 292 -6.45 15.91 11.00
CA GLY A 292 -7.44 16.84 11.53
C GLY A 292 -7.65 18.11 10.71
N LEU A 293 -6.79 18.41 9.73
CA LEU A 293 -7.10 19.38 8.67
C LEU A 293 -8.21 18.83 7.77
N ASN A 294 -8.92 19.71 7.04
CA ASN A 294 -10.09 19.32 6.26
C ASN A 294 -9.77 18.59 4.95
N PHE A 295 -8.86 17.61 4.96
CA PHE A 295 -8.51 16.76 3.83
C PHE A 295 -8.07 15.38 4.29
N GLU A 296 -8.11 14.40 3.41
CA GLU A 296 -7.77 13.02 3.78
C GLU A 296 -6.26 12.86 4.03
N THR A 297 -5.94 12.12 5.10
CA THR A 297 -4.59 11.65 5.41
C THR A 297 -4.57 10.12 5.50
N ALA A 298 -3.47 9.49 5.10
CA ALA A 298 -3.30 8.05 5.17
C ALA A 298 -2.54 7.72 6.45
N ASP A 299 -3.03 6.72 7.19
CA ASP A 299 -2.30 6.20 8.32
C ASP A 299 -1.11 5.36 7.91
N SER A 300 -0.08 5.43 8.74
CA SER A 300 1.15 4.70 8.51
C SER A 300 1.98 4.51 9.77
N HIS A 301 2.78 3.45 9.79
CA HIS A 301 3.78 3.23 10.84
C HIS A 301 4.97 2.40 10.31
N PRO A 302 6.14 2.48 10.99
CA PRO A 302 7.31 1.63 10.69
C PRO A 302 6.97 0.14 10.63
N CYS A 303 7.59 -0.59 9.70
CA CYS A 303 7.45 -2.05 9.57
C CYS A 303 8.74 -2.64 9.01
N ILE A 304 9.27 -3.68 9.66
CA ILE A 304 10.43 -4.42 9.16
C ILE A 304 9.96 -5.47 8.14
N ALA A 305 10.57 -5.51 6.96
CA ALA A 305 10.24 -6.50 5.95
C ALA A 305 11.28 -7.62 5.89
N PHE A 306 10.79 -8.85 5.72
CA PHE A 306 11.59 -10.01 5.33
C PHE A 306 11.03 -10.62 4.06
N ILE A 307 11.88 -10.93 3.09
CA ILE A 307 11.50 -11.64 1.86
C ILE A 307 12.20 -12.99 1.84
N ASN A 308 11.41 -14.06 1.81
CA ASN A 308 11.90 -15.44 1.91
C ASN A 308 12.92 -15.62 3.05
N GLY A 309 12.64 -15.01 4.21
CA GLY A 309 13.48 -15.09 5.40
C GLY A 309 14.68 -14.16 5.41
N GLU A 310 15.04 -13.50 4.30
CA GLU A 310 16.12 -12.51 4.25
C GLU A 310 15.61 -11.12 4.64
N TYR A 311 16.41 -10.40 5.43
CA TYR A 311 16.09 -9.04 5.85
C TYR A 311 16.04 -8.11 4.63
N TRP A 312 14.91 -7.42 4.46
CA TRP A 312 14.68 -6.52 3.32
C TRP A 312 14.65 -5.05 3.73
N GLY A 313 14.94 -4.76 4.99
CA GLY A 313 15.03 -3.40 5.53
C GLY A 313 13.77 -2.88 6.19
N LEU A 314 13.90 -1.68 6.74
CA LEU A 314 12.80 -0.89 7.26
C LEU A 314 11.97 -0.32 6.11
N TYR A 315 10.66 -0.43 6.25
CA TYR A 315 9.64 0.18 5.42
C TYR A 315 8.67 0.99 6.29
N THR A 316 7.87 1.83 5.65
CA THR A 316 6.67 2.40 6.25
C THR A 316 5.46 1.60 5.74
N LEU A 317 4.74 0.90 6.63
CA LEU A 317 3.43 0.34 6.28
C LEU A 317 2.45 1.50 6.13
N THR A 318 1.78 1.60 4.99
CA THR A 318 0.94 2.75 4.63
C THR A 318 -0.39 2.28 4.06
N GLU A 319 -1.46 2.95 4.48
CA GLU A 319 -2.79 2.80 3.93
C GLU A 319 -2.85 3.28 2.46
N GLU A 320 -3.77 2.73 1.66
CA GLU A 320 -3.94 3.12 0.26
C GLU A 320 -5.22 3.93 0.09
N TYR A 321 -5.10 5.16 -0.42
CA TYR A 321 -6.24 5.87 -1.00
C TYR A 321 -6.72 5.12 -2.24
N THR A 322 -7.85 4.47 -2.08
CA THR A 322 -8.63 3.85 -3.15
C THR A 322 -10.09 4.11 -2.85
N ASN A 323 -11.00 3.82 -3.76
CA ASN A 323 -12.42 3.86 -3.44
C ASN A 323 -12.82 3.07 -2.17
N ASN A 324 -12.11 1.98 -1.86
CA ASN A 324 -12.32 1.19 -0.65
C ASN A 324 -11.91 1.91 0.64
N TYR A 325 -10.97 2.86 0.58
CA TYR A 325 -10.62 3.71 1.73
C TYR A 325 -11.89 4.37 2.27
N PHE A 326 -12.64 5.02 1.38
CA PHE A 326 -13.87 5.73 1.75
C PHE A 326 -14.98 4.79 2.22
N GLN A 327 -15.07 3.59 1.67
CA GLN A 327 -15.97 2.56 2.21
C GLN A 327 -15.59 2.15 3.63
N TYR A 328 -14.29 2.00 3.92
CA TYR A 328 -13.84 1.50 5.21
C TYR A 328 -13.83 2.56 6.30
N HIS A 329 -13.61 3.82 5.95
CA HIS A 329 -13.61 4.96 6.87
C HIS A 329 -15.00 5.53 7.10
N TYR A 330 -15.79 5.69 6.04
CA TYR A 330 -17.06 6.42 6.08
C TYR A 330 -18.30 5.54 5.85
N GLY A 331 -18.14 4.28 5.44
CA GLY A 331 -19.27 3.40 5.10
C GLY A 331 -19.86 3.60 3.70
N MET A 332 -19.28 4.51 2.90
CA MET A 332 -19.77 4.86 1.56
C MET A 332 -19.71 3.69 0.56
N ASP A 333 -20.57 3.71 -0.46
CA ASP A 333 -20.47 2.78 -1.61
C ASP A 333 -19.19 3.09 -2.40
N ASP A 334 -18.28 2.12 -2.47
CA ASP A 334 -17.00 2.26 -3.17
C ASP A 334 -17.19 2.50 -4.67
N LYS A 335 -18.33 2.15 -5.26
CA LYS A 335 -18.64 2.44 -6.67
C LYS A 335 -19.08 3.88 -6.90
N ASN A 336 -19.52 4.57 -5.86
CA ASN A 336 -19.95 5.96 -5.94
C ASN A 336 -18.78 6.94 -5.77
N VAL A 337 -17.63 6.47 -5.29
CA VAL A 337 -16.45 7.30 -5.04
C VAL A 337 -15.62 7.46 -6.31
N ILE A 338 -15.18 8.69 -6.56
CA ILE A 338 -14.29 9.07 -7.65
C ILE A 338 -13.02 9.68 -7.05
N ILE A 339 -11.86 9.26 -7.53
CA ILE A 339 -10.56 9.84 -7.20
C ILE A 339 -9.88 10.30 -8.48
N VAL A 340 -9.47 11.57 -8.50
CA VAL A 340 -8.61 12.14 -9.54
C VAL A 340 -7.22 12.32 -8.98
N LYS A 341 -6.21 11.89 -9.73
CA LYS A 341 -4.79 12.07 -9.44
C LYS A 341 -4.12 12.76 -10.60
N CYS A 342 -3.46 13.89 -10.34
CA CYS A 342 -2.73 14.64 -11.37
C CYS A 342 -3.55 14.93 -12.65
N GLY A 343 -4.87 15.07 -12.52
CA GLY A 343 -5.78 15.39 -13.64
C GLY A 343 -6.29 14.17 -14.40
N GLU A 344 -6.05 12.96 -13.91
CA GLU A 344 -6.51 11.70 -14.49
C GLU A 344 -7.34 10.90 -13.46
N ILE A 345 -8.25 10.06 -13.92
CA ILE A 345 -9.01 9.15 -13.06
C ILE A 345 -8.07 8.09 -12.48
N GLU A 346 -8.00 8.02 -11.14
CA GLU A 346 -7.32 6.93 -10.41
C GLU A 346 -8.33 5.85 -9.99
N ASP A 347 -9.51 6.26 -9.51
CA ASP A 347 -10.66 5.40 -9.21
C ASP A 347 -11.94 6.07 -9.74
N GLY A 348 -12.78 5.31 -10.45
CA GLY A 348 -13.98 5.82 -11.12
C GLY A 348 -14.14 5.25 -12.53
N GLU A 349 -15.08 5.82 -13.28
CA GLU A 349 -15.25 5.58 -14.72
C GLU A 349 -14.52 6.68 -15.52
N ASP A 350 -14.08 6.39 -16.75
CA ASP A 350 -13.33 7.36 -17.56
C ASP A 350 -14.13 8.66 -17.79
N GLU A 351 -15.45 8.55 -17.93
CA GLU A 351 -16.36 9.69 -18.11
C GLU A 351 -16.48 10.60 -16.87
N ASP A 352 -16.14 10.10 -15.67
CA ASP A 352 -16.20 10.88 -14.44
C ASP A 352 -15.25 12.08 -14.47
N ILE A 353 -14.25 12.08 -15.35
CA ILE A 353 -13.31 13.20 -15.51
C ILE A 353 -14.03 14.51 -15.89
N LEU A 354 -15.19 14.42 -16.54
CA LEU A 354 -16.00 15.57 -16.91
C LEU A 354 -16.49 16.37 -15.68
N LEU A 355 -16.62 15.73 -14.51
CA LEU A 355 -16.97 16.39 -13.25
C LEU A 355 -15.81 17.25 -12.73
N TYR A 356 -14.56 16.84 -12.98
CA TYR A 356 -13.38 17.63 -12.65
C TYR A 356 -13.20 18.76 -13.67
N ASP A 357 -13.41 18.50 -14.96
CA ASP A 357 -13.39 19.53 -16.00
C ASP A 357 -14.42 20.63 -15.74
N GLN A 358 -15.60 20.27 -15.21
CA GLN A 358 -16.62 21.24 -14.79
C GLN A 358 -16.12 22.14 -13.66
N LEU A 359 -15.59 21.56 -12.57
CA LEU A 359 -14.99 22.31 -11.46
C LEU A 359 -13.95 23.30 -12.00
N PHE A 360 -13.03 22.80 -12.80
CA PHE A 360 -11.95 23.59 -13.32
C PHE A 360 -12.43 24.71 -14.25
N THR A 361 -13.41 24.43 -15.12
CA THR A 361 -14.01 25.43 -15.99
C THR A 361 -14.68 26.55 -15.20
N VAL A 362 -15.47 26.20 -14.16
CA VAL A 362 -16.16 27.19 -13.33
C VAL A 362 -15.16 28.13 -12.65
N ILE A 363 -14.12 27.59 -12.03
CA ILE A 363 -13.14 28.39 -11.27
C ILE A 363 -12.18 29.16 -12.18
N CYS A 364 -11.64 28.50 -13.21
CA CYS A 364 -10.51 29.04 -13.99
C CYS A 364 -10.91 29.82 -15.25
N GLN A 365 -12.20 29.84 -15.62
CA GLN A 365 -12.71 30.58 -16.78
C GLN A 365 -13.72 31.68 -16.41
N ASN A 366 -14.03 31.86 -15.13
CA ASN A 366 -14.85 32.95 -14.62
C ASN A 366 -14.06 33.82 -13.64
N ASP A 367 -14.52 35.05 -13.43
CA ASP A 367 -13.95 35.95 -12.44
C ASP A 367 -14.48 35.61 -11.04
N MET A 368 -13.62 35.03 -10.20
CA MET A 368 -13.98 34.61 -8.84
C MET A 368 -14.23 35.79 -7.88
N SER A 369 -13.91 37.03 -8.26
CA SER A 369 -14.34 38.21 -7.50
C SER A 369 -15.85 38.49 -7.62
N VAL A 370 -16.52 37.90 -8.62
CA VAL A 370 -17.96 38.03 -8.82
C VAL A 370 -18.72 37.00 -7.97
N PRO A 371 -19.59 37.43 -7.04
CA PRO A 371 -20.25 36.53 -6.08
C PRO A 371 -20.99 35.34 -6.71
N LYS A 372 -21.66 35.56 -7.85
CA LYS A 372 -22.39 34.51 -8.57
C LYS A 372 -21.48 33.34 -9.00
N TYR A 373 -20.27 33.62 -9.48
CA TYR A 373 -19.36 32.58 -9.95
C TYR A 373 -18.64 31.89 -8.78
N TYR A 374 -18.37 32.65 -7.72
CA TYR A 374 -17.84 32.08 -6.48
C TYR A 374 -18.84 31.10 -5.85
N GLU A 375 -20.12 31.45 -5.76
CA GLU A 375 -21.18 30.56 -5.26
C GLU A 375 -21.27 29.27 -6.09
N GLN A 376 -21.06 29.32 -7.41
CA GLN A 376 -21.00 28.13 -8.25
C GLN A 376 -19.78 27.25 -7.92
N ALA A 377 -18.63 27.87 -7.63
CA ALA A 377 -17.44 27.14 -7.21
C ALA A 377 -17.63 26.48 -5.83
N GLU A 378 -18.27 27.14 -4.88
CA GLU A 378 -18.57 26.60 -3.54
C GLU A 378 -19.49 25.36 -3.56
N ASN A 379 -20.25 25.18 -4.64
CA ASN A 379 -21.07 24.00 -4.87
C ASN A 379 -20.30 22.83 -5.49
N LEU A 380 -19.08 23.05 -5.97
CA LEU A 380 -18.26 22.03 -6.65
C LEU A 380 -17.00 21.68 -5.86
N LEU A 381 -16.48 22.60 -5.05
CA LEU A 381 -15.25 22.45 -4.26
C LEU A 381 -15.55 22.71 -2.80
N ASP A 382 -15.05 21.85 -1.93
CA ASP A 382 -14.94 22.18 -0.52
C ASP A 382 -13.81 23.22 -0.34
N MET A 383 -14.21 24.48 -0.14
CA MET A 383 -13.26 25.60 -0.06
C MET A 383 -12.32 25.48 1.13
N GLN A 384 -12.79 24.97 2.27
CA GLN A 384 -11.96 24.79 3.46
C GLN A 384 -10.94 23.68 3.22
N SER A 385 -11.36 22.57 2.61
CA SER A 385 -10.46 21.48 2.23
C SER A 385 -9.33 21.96 1.34
N PHE A 386 -9.68 22.77 0.34
CA PHE A 386 -8.71 23.33 -0.58
C PHE A 386 -7.77 24.35 0.09
N ALA A 387 -8.31 25.24 0.95
CA ALA A 387 -7.52 26.22 1.69
C ALA A 387 -6.51 25.56 2.65
N ASP A 388 -6.96 24.57 3.44
CA ASP A 388 -6.12 23.81 4.36
C ASP A 388 -5.01 23.07 3.62
N TYR A 389 -5.34 22.41 2.51
CA TYR A 389 -4.39 21.69 1.67
C TYR A 389 -3.32 22.61 1.07
N CYS A 390 -3.73 23.76 0.52
CA CYS A 390 -2.80 24.77 0.01
C CYS A 390 -1.90 25.30 1.12
N ALA A 391 -2.45 25.62 2.30
CA ALA A 391 -1.69 26.12 3.43
C ALA A 391 -0.66 25.08 3.93
N ALA A 392 -1.04 23.80 4.02
CA ALA A 392 -0.16 22.72 4.41
C ALA A 392 1.01 22.55 3.42
N HIS A 393 0.73 22.53 2.12
CA HIS A 393 1.78 22.38 1.08
C HIS A 393 2.75 23.57 1.00
N LEU A 394 2.26 24.80 1.22
CA LEU A 394 3.12 25.98 1.33
C LEU A 394 3.99 25.92 2.59
N TYR A 395 3.41 25.52 3.73
CA TYR A 395 4.13 25.43 4.99
C TYR A 395 5.28 24.42 4.95
N ILE A 396 5.05 23.23 4.39
CA ILE A 396 6.10 22.21 4.26
C ILE A 396 7.05 22.49 3.08
N CYS A 397 6.76 23.51 2.26
CA CYS A 397 7.47 23.80 1.02
C CYS A 397 7.70 22.56 0.15
N ASN A 398 6.61 21.90 -0.27
CA ASN A 398 6.71 20.71 -1.12
C ASN A 398 7.17 21.09 -2.54
N GLY A 399 8.37 20.65 -2.93
CA GLY A 399 9.01 20.99 -4.20
C GLY A 399 8.50 20.20 -5.41
N ASP A 400 7.71 19.15 -5.19
CA ASP A 400 7.07 18.35 -6.25
C ASP A 400 5.55 18.30 -6.06
N GLY A 401 5.00 19.30 -5.38
CA GLY A 401 3.61 19.31 -4.91
C GLY A 401 2.62 19.96 -5.88
N PRO A 402 1.42 20.32 -5.38
CA PRO A 402 0.30 20.84 -6.18
C PRO A 402 0.61 22.14 -6.92
N PHE A 403 1.60 22.90 -6.45
CA PHE A 403 2.05 24.15 -7.06
C PHE A 403 3.08 23.93 -8.18
N GLN A 404 3.65 22.73 -8.29
CA GLN A 404 4.61 22.30 -9.32
C GLN A 404 4.00 21.28 -10.28
N ARG A 405 2.66 21.22 -10.34
CA ARG A 405 1.82 20.38 -11.21
C ARG A 405 1.75 18.88 -10.84
N ASN A 406 2.47 18.45 -9.81
CA ASN A 406 2.57 17.04 -9.42
C ASN A 406 1.93 16.76 -8.05
N ASN A 407 1.94 15.48 -7.65
CA ASN A 407 1.61 14.97 -6.32
C ASN A 407 0.38 15.61 -5.64
N TRP A 408 -0.73 15.65 -6.38
CA TRP A 408 -2.04 16.04 -5.84
C TRP A 408 -3.11 15.02 -6.19
N GLN A 409 -4.07 14.88 -5.28
CA GLN A 409 -5.24 14.02 -5.44
C GLN A 409 -6.48 14.73 -4.90
N MET A 410 -7.62 14.44 -5.52
CA MET A 410 -8.93 14.91 -5.07
C MET A 410 -9.92 13.75 -5.10
N TRP A 411 -10.90 13.77 -4.21
CA TRP A 411 -12.01 12.84 -4.23
C TRP A 411 -13.36 13.54 -4.19
N ARG A 412 -14.39 12.83 -4.64
CA ARG A 412 -15.80 13.17 -4.47
C ARG A 412 -16.65 11.91 -4.53
N VAL A 413 -17.93 12.04 -4.22
CA VAL A 413 -18.96 11.07 -4.65
C VAL A 413 -19.60 11.52 -5.96
N ARG A 414 -19.97 10.57 -6.83
CA ARG A 414 -20.65 10.85 -8.09
C ARG A 414 -22.04 11.42 -7.82
N GLU A 415 -22.85 10.64 -7.11
CA GLU A 415 -24.19 11.01 -6.67
C GLU A 415 -24.17 11.39 -5.19
N PRO A 416 -24.68 12.58 -4.80
CA PRO A 416 -24.76 12.97 -3.41
C PRO A 416 -25.61 11.99 -2.56
N ASP A 417 -25.16 11.73 -1.34
CA ASP A 417 -25.83 10.85 -0.37
C ASP A 417 -25.92 11.56 0.99
N GLU A 418 -27.12 12.02 1.35
CA GLU A 418 -27.36 12.75 2.60
C GLU A 418 -27.15 11.90 3.87
N ALA A 419 -26.93 10.58 3.74
CA ALA A 419 -26.58 9.73 4.87
C ALA A 419 -25.18 10.03 5.43
N TYR A 420 -24.29 10.66 4.65
CA TYR A 420 -22.92 10.94 5.04
C TYR A 420 -22.58 12.42 4.82
N GLU A 421 -21.99 13.07 5.83
CA GLU A 421 -21.67 14.52 5.80
C GLU A 421 -20.80 14.91 4.59
N ASN A 422 -19.79 14.10 4.27
CA ASN A 422 -18.83 14.37 3.19
C ASN A 422 -19.24 13.78 1.83
N ALA A 423 -20.47 13.25 1.70
CA ALA A 423 -21.02 12.73 0.43
C ALA A 423 -21.93 13.76 -0.27
N ASP A 424 -21.61 15.05 -0.22
CA ASP A 424 -22.37 16.14 -0.83
C ASP A 424 -22.06 16.37 -2.34
N GLY A 425 -21.17 15.56 -2.92
CA GLY A 425 -20.73 15.67 -4.31
C GLY A 425 -19.68 16.76 -4.58
N LYS A 426 -19.14 17.40 -3.55
CA LYS A 426 -18.02 18.34 -3.71
C LYS A 426 -16.69 17.63 -3.79
N TRP A 427 -15.75 18.23 -4.52
CA TRP A 427 -14.36 17.81 -4.54
C TRP A 427 -13.65 18.21 -3.25
N ARG A 428 -12.90 17.27 -2.66
CA ARG A 428 -12.06 17.44 -1.46
C ARG A 428 -10.65 16.95 -1.73
N MET A 429 -9.67 17.53 -1.05
CA MET A 429 -8.26 17.18 -1.26
C MET A 429 -7.87 15.90 -0.51
N ILE A 430 -6.84 15.22 -1.03
CA ILE A 430 -6.14 14.11 -0.37
C ILE A 430 -4.65 14.45 -0.28
N LEU A 431 -4.06 14.35 0.91
CA LEU A 431 -2.63 14.55 1.09
C LEU A 431 -1.85 13.34 0.54
N TYR A 432 -0.90 13.58 -0.36
CA TYR A 432 -0.17 12.54 -1.08
C TYR A 432 1.24 13.01 -1.50
N ASP A 433 2.25 12.12 -1.43
CA ASP A 433 3.68 12.36 -1.80
C ASP A 433 4.24 13.70 -1.29
N THR A 434 4.69 13.70 -0.04
CA THR A 434 5.25 14.86 0.67
C THR A 434 6.74 14.70 0.99
N ASP A 435 7.39 13.65 0.48
CA ASP A 435 8.78 13.34 0.77
C ASP A 435 9.77 14.36 0.18
N ILE A 436 9.44 15.02 -0.93
CA ILE A 436 10.22 16.15 -1.46
C ILE A 436 9.73 17.45 -0.81
N SER A 437 9.95 17.60 0.50
CA SER A 437 9.55 18.78 1.25
C SER A 437 10.45 18.98 2.46
N SER A 438 10.22 20.05 3.22
CA SER A 438 10.88 20.33 4.50
C SER A 438 12.41 20.22 4.40
N ASP A 439 12.97 20.86 3.38
CA ASP A 439 14.41 20.99 3.15
C ASP A 439 15.17 19.68 2.82
N LEU A 440 14.50 18.65 2.27
CA LEU A 440 15.16 17.35 1.99
C LEU A 440 16.45 17.47 1.15
N PHE A 441 16.44 18.29 0.09
CA PHE A 441 17.55 18.44 -0.86
C PHE A 441 18.28 19.78 -0.76
N GLY A 442 17.92 20.64 0.19
CA GLY A 442 18.34 22.04 0.20
C GLY A 442 17.72 22.85 -0.95
N SER A 443 18.28 24.05 -1.16
CA SER A 443 17.97 24.98 -2.26
C SER A 443 16.56 25.56 -2.28
N ASP A 444 15.64 24.95 -3.04
CA ASP A 444 14.34 25.53 -3.40
C ASP A 444 13.24 25.18 -2.39
N MET A 445 13.61 24.53 -1.28
CA MET A 445 12.72 24.08 -0.22
C MET A 445 13.18 24.52 1.18
N GLU A 446 14.08 25.50 1.25
CA GLU A 446 14.54 26.09 2.51
C GLU A 446 13.40 26.88 3.18
N PRO A 447 13.37 27.00 4.52
CA PRO A 447 12.30 27.69 5.25
C PRO A 447 12.10 29.17 4.85
N GLU A 448 13.15 29.83 4.34
CA GLU A 448 13.13 31.22 3.91
C GLU A 448 12.61 31.42 2.47
N VAL A 449 12.37 30.34 1.72
CA VAL A 449 11.91 30.41 0.33
C VAL A 449 10.48 30.97 0.26
N ASP A 450 10.30 32.06 -0.50
CA ASP A 450 8.99 32.55 -0.90
C ASP A 450 8.43 31.67 -2.03
N ASN A 451 7.63 30.67 -1.64
CA ASN A 451 6.98 29.75 -2.54
C ASN A 451 5.54 30.16 -2.93
N ILE A 452 5.02 31.30 -2.43
CA ILE A 452 3.67 31.78 -2.74
C ILE A 452 3.67 32.85 -3.83
N THR A 453 4.64 33.77 -3.81
CA THR A 453 4.73 34.85 -4.81
C THR A 453 4.87 34.31 -6.24
N PRO A 454 5.69 33.28 -6.53
CA PRO A 454 5.71 32.66 -7.85
C PRO A 454 4.33 32.12 -8.24
N VAL A 455 3.63 31.48 -7.29
CA VAL A 455 2.31 30.89 -7.54
C VAL A 455 1.26 31.91 -7.93
N LEU A 456 1.27 33.09 -7.32
CA LEU A 456 0.30 34.14 -7.62
C LEU A 456 0.61 34.90 -8.91
N ASN A 457 1.87 34.90 -9.36
CA ASN A 457 2.31 35.67 -10.53
C ASN A 457 2.47 34.83 -11.80
N GLU A 458 2.56 33.50 -11.68
CA GLU A 458 2.68 32.61 -12.82
C GLU A 458 1.36 32.43 -13.58
N THR A 459 1.47 32.27 -14.89
CA THR A 459 0.34 31.84 -15.73
C THR A 459 0.36 30.34 -15.85
N TYR A 460 -0.64 29.72 -15.23
CA TYR A 460 -0.81 28.27 -15.25
C TYR A 460 -1.62 27.79 -16.46
N THR A 461 -1.22 26.65 -17.01
CA THR A 461 -1.87 26.00 -18.16
C THR A 461 -2.19 24.55 -17.79
N GLY A 462 -3.36 24.05 -18.23
CA GLY A 462 -3.82 22.70 -17.90
C GLY A 462 -4.50 22.60 -16.53
N HIS A 463 -5.03 21.41 -16.22
CA HIS A 463 -5.92 21.14 -15.09
C HIS A 463 -5.18 20.84 -13.80
N HIS A 464 -4.62 21.84 -13.12
CA HIS A 464 -3.89 21.62 -11.86
C HIS A 464 -4.22 22.63 -10.74
N PRO A 465 -4.02 22.26 -9.45
CA PRO A 465 -4.43 23.04 -8.29
C PRO A 465 -3.88 24.46 -8.22
N ALA A 466 -2.65 24.71 -8.66
CA ALA A 466 -2.08 26.07 -8.63
C ALA A 466 -2.94 27.10 -9.39
N ARG A 467 -3.60 26.68 -10.48
CA ARG A 467 -4.52 27.55 -11.22
C ARG A 467 -5.85 27.76 -10.52
N LEU A 468 -6.37 26.72 -9.84
CA LEU A 468 -7.56 26.87 -8.99
C LEU A 468 -7.26 27.89 -7.88
N PHE A 469 -6.10 27.73 -7.22
CA PHE A 469 -5.63 28.62 -6.16
C PHE A 469 -5.49 30.06 -6.64
N SER A 470 -4.72 30.33 -7.70
CA SER A 470 -4.53 31.69 -8.20
C SER A 470 -5.85 32.34 -8.65
N SER A 471 -6.80 31.58 -9.20
CA SER A 471 -8.13 32.08 -9.57
C SER A 471 -8.96 32.43 -8.33
N LEU A 472 -9.02 31.54 -7.34
CA LEU A 472 -9.81 31.75 -6.11
C LEU A 472 -9.28 32.89 -5.25
N MET A 473 -7.98 33.19 -5.32
CA MET A 473 -7.37 34.33 -4.63
C MET A 473 -7.94 35.69 -5.07
N ALA A 474 -8.68 35.78 -6.18
CA ALA A 474 -9.42 36.98 -6.54
C ALA A 474 -10.61 37.27 -5.59
N ASN A 475 -11.15 36.26 -4.91
CA ASN A 475 -12.27 36.38 -3.97
C ASN A 475 -11.79 36.73 -2.56
N GLU A 476 -12.43 37.70 -1.89
CA GLU A 476 -12.05 38.13 -0.53
C GLU A 476 -12.32 37.07 0.53
N THR A 477 -13.48 36.40 0.46
CA THR A 477 -13.85 35.32 1.40
C THR A 477 -12.84 34.18 1.36
N PHE A 478 -12.42 33.76 0.16
CA PHE A 478 -11.40 32.71 0.04
C PHE A 478 -10.04 33.16 0.58
N ARG A 479 -9.62 34.41 0.32
CA ARG A 479 -8.36 34.94 0.88
C ARG A 479 -8.36 34.91 2.40
N ASP A 480 -9.45 35.34 3.03
CA ASP A 480 -9.57 35.34 4.49
C ASP A 480 -9.53 33.91 5.04
N MET A 481 -10.25 32.98 4.39
CA MET A 481 -10.21 31.55 4.74
C MET A 481 -8.79 30.97 4.63
N PHE A 482 -8.07 31.27 3.55
CA PHE A 482 -6.70 30.81 3.34
C PHE A 482 -5.70 31.40 4.35
N ILE A 483 -5.86 32.67 4.74
CA ILE A 483 -5.05 33.29 5.79
C ILE A 483 -5.27 32.60 7.14
N MET A 484 -6.52 32.25 7.45
CA MET A 484 -6.85 31.48 8.64
C MET A 484 -6.27 30.06 8.59
N ALA A 485 -6.38 29.37 7.45
CA ALA A 485 -5.75 28.06 7.25
C ALA A 485 -4.23 28.11 7.45
N CYS A 486 -3.53 29.13 6.92
CA CYS A 486 -2.10 29.35 7.19
C CYS A 486 -1.80 29.52 8.68
N CYS A 487 -2.66 30.24 9.39
CA CYS A 487 -2.54 30.44 10.84
C CYS A 487 -2.77 29.13 11.61
N ASP A 488 -3.76 28.32 11.23
CA ASP A 488 -4.07 27.06 11.88
C ASP A 488 -2.97 26.02 11.62
N VAL A 489 -2.52 25.89 10.38
CA VAL A 489 -1.38 25.04 10.00
C VAL A 489 -0.17 25.37 10.87
N ARG A 490 0.24 26.65 10.97
CA ARG A 490 1.41 27.03 11.78
C ARG A 490 1.19 26.88 13.28
N ASN A 491 0.06 27.37 13.80
CA ASN A 491 -0.12 27.58 15.25
C ASN A 491 -0.76 26.38 15.96
N GLN A 492 -1.38 25.45 15.22
CA GLN A 492 -2.06 24.27 15.77
C GLN A 492 -1.46 22.96 15.26
N TYR A 493 -1.41 22.75 13.94
CA TYR A 493 -1.04 21.45 13.36
C TYR A 493 0.48 21.22 13.34
N PHE A 494 1.23 22.23 12.93
CA PHE A 494 2.70 22.21 12.85
C PHE A 494 3.37 23.06 13.92
N ARG A 495 2.67 23.34 15.03
CA ARG A 495 3.24 24.07 16.16
C ARG A 495 4.47 23.33 16.70
N GLU A 496 5.51 24.09 17.05
CA GLU A 496 6.83 23.55 17.40
C GLU A 496 6.78 22.40 18.43
N ASN A 497 6.00 22.55 19.51
CA ASN A 497 5.90 21.50 20.54
C ASN A 497 5.31 20.20 19.99
N ARG A 498 4.27 20.27 19.14
CA ARG A 498 3.65 19.07 18.53
C ARG A 498 4.61 18.39 17.56
N VAL A 499 5.32 19.18 16.76
CA VAL A 499 6.40 18.71 15.88
C VAL A 499 7.45 17.96 16.70
N ARG A 500 8.01 18.58 17.74
CA ARG A 500 9.03 17.94 18.60
C ARG A 500 8.52 16.67 19.30
N GLU A 501 7.28 16.69 19.79
CA GLU A 501 6.65 15.53 20.42
C GLU A 501 6.53 14.35 19.44
N PHE A 502 6.02 14.58 18.23
CA PHE A 502 5.88 13.52 17.22
C PHE A 502 7.24 13.03 16.73
N MET A 503 8.23 13.92 16.58
CA MET A 503 9.59 13.52 16.21
C MET A 503 10.16 12.55 17.25
N THR A 504 10.01 12.86 18.54
CA THR A 504 10.47 12.01 19.65
C THR A 504 9.78 10.64 19.67
N GLN A 505 8.55 10.55 19.18
CA GLN A 505 7.79 9.29 19.10
C GLN A 505 8.20 8.44 17.89
N LEU A 506 8.43 9.04 16.72
CA LEU A 506 8.72 8.31 15.49
C LEU A 506 10.20 7.96 15.34
N GLU A 507 11.11 8.90 15.61
CA GLU A 507 12.55 8.77 15.32
C GLU A 507 13.19 7.47 15.86
N PRO A 508 12.92 7.02 17.11
CA PRO A 508 13.55 5.81 17.63
C PRO A 508 13.30 4.55 16.76
N SER A 509 12.14 4.46 16.12
CA SER A 509 11.77 3.33 15.27
C SER A 509 12.43 3.38 13.90
N TYR A 510 12.79 4.57 13.40
CA TYR A 510 13.49 4.74 12.13
C TYR A 510 15.02 4.61 12.24
N LEU A 511 15.55 4.59 13.47
CA LEU A 511 16.97 4.37 13.76
C LEU A 511 17.32 2.89 14.07
N LYS A 512 16.32 2.00 14.08
CA LYS A 512 16.49 0.54 14.21
C LYS A 512 16.80 -0.08 12.85
#